data_AF-A0A1B0B986-F1
#
_entry.id   AF-A0A1B0B986-F1
#
_cell.length_a   1.000
_cell.length_b   1.000
_cell.length_c   1.000
_cell.angle_alpha   90.00
_cell.angle_beta   90.00
_cell.angle_gamma   90.00
#
_symmetry.space_group_name_H-M   'P 1'
#
loop_
_entity.id
_entity.type
_entity.pdbx_description
1 polymer ?
#
loop_
_entity_poly.entity_id
_entity_poly.type
_entity_poly.pdbx_seq_one_letter_code
_entity_poly.pdbx_strand_id
1 'polypeptide(L)'
;MSNRIDCLLHCVYAKNNAIDKMGWPTLDGLVDFYSEGVNEHGFFMATLRSVNLCLRAVTNKYHVDRHKLPEKGESCDLAFDVFDCISDQITGYCMDHYKP
;
A
#
# COMPACT_ATOMS: atom_id res chain seq x y z
N MET A 1 -3.71 -12.13 -15.51
CA MET A 1 -4.79 -12.84 -14.78
C MET A 1 -4.56 -12.51 -13.33
N SER A 2 -5.31 -11.56 -12.76
CA SER A 2 -5.08 -11.13 -11.38
C SER A 2 -5.50 -12.23 -10.39
N ASN A 3 -4.70 -12.48 -9.35
CA ASN A 3 -4.98 -13.57 -8.40
C ASN A 3 -6.04 -13.15 -7.37
N ARG A 4 -6.66 -14.14 -6.71
CA ARG A 4 -7.70 -13.88 -5.71
C ARG A 4 -7.22 -13.04 -4.51
N ILE A 5 -5.94 -13.17 -4.13
CA ILE A 5 -5.34 -12.44 -3.00
C ILE A 5 -5.20 -10.96 -3.36
N ASP A 6 -4.71 -10.68 -4.56
CA ASP A 6 -4.45 -9.34 -5.08
C ASP A 6 -5.74 -8.50 -5.08
N CYS A 7 -6.82 -9.07 -5.61
CA CYS A 7 -8.12 -8.38 -5.58
C CYS A 7 -8.77 -8.34 -4.20
N LEU A 8 -8.48 -9.29 -3.29
CA LEU A 8 -8.93 -9.19 -1.91
C LEU A 8 -8.28 -8.00 -1.22
N LEU A 9 -6.96 -7.80 -1.39
CA LEU A 9 -6.23 -6.65 -0.86
C LEU A 9 -6.80 -5.34 -1.40
N HIS A 10 -7.02 -5.26 -2.71
CA HIS A 10 -7.65 -4.07 -3.32
C HIS A 10 -9.03 -3.79 -2.72
N CYS A 11 -9.86 -4.82 -2.51
CA CYS A 11 -11.17 -4.68 -1.87
C CYS A 11 -11.04 -4.17 -0.42
N VAL A 12 -10.09 -4.69 0.35
CA VAL A 12 -9.84 -4.22 1.72
C VAL A 12 -9.38 -2.76 1.74
N TYR A 13 -8.49 -2.36 0.84
CA TYR A 13 -8.11 -0.96 0.68
C TYR A 13 -9.32 -0.08 0.36
N ALA A 14 -10.21 -0.53 -0.53
CA ALA A 14 -11.46 0.19 -0.82
C ALA A 14 -12.35 0.38 0.41
N LYS A 15 -12.50 -0.66 1.25
CA LYS A 15 -13.33 -0.62 2.45
C LYS A 15 -12.77 0.27 3.56
N ASN A 16 -11.46 0.52 3.55
CA ASN A 16 -10.77 1.37 4.53
C ASN A 16 -10.42 2.76 3.98
N ASN A 17 -11.03 3.19 2.86
CA ASN A 17 -10.76 4.49 2.22
C ASN A 17 -9.29 4.69 1.83
N ALA A 18 -8.57 3.61 1.54
CA ALA A 18 -7.15 3.64 1.13
C ALA A 18 -6.95 3.75 -0.39
N ILE A 19 -8.01 4.05 -1.14
CA ILE A 19 -7.98 4.26 -2.59
C ILE A 19 -8.70 5.56 -2.95
N ASP A 20 -8.33 6.15 -4.09
CA ASP A 20 -9.00 7.32 -4.65
C ASP A 20 -10.31 6.94 -5.36
N LYS A 21 -11.02 7.96 -5.85
CA LYS A 21 -12.30 7.80 -6.57
C LYS A 21 -12.17 7.01 -7.87
N MET A 22 -10.96 6.90 -8.41
CA MET A 22 -10.66 6.15 -9.63
C MET A 22 -10.28 4.69 -9.32
N GLY A 23 -10.07 4.35 -8.04
CA GLY A 23 -9.76 3.01 -7.59
C GLY A 23 -8.26 2.76 -7.37
N TRP A 24 -7.43 3.79 -7.34
CA TRP A 24 -5.99 3.67 -7.13
C TRP A 24 -5.60 3.89 -5.67
N PRO A 25 -4.67 3.09 -5.10
CA PRO A 25 -4.16 3.35 -3.76
C PRO A 25 -3.56 4.75 -3.59
N THR A 26 -3.75 5.32 -2.41
CA THR A 26 -3.29 6.66 -2.06
C THR A 26 -2.31 6.65 -0.90
N LEU A 27 -1.45 7.67 -0.83
CA LEU A 27 -0.41 7.76 0.19
C LEU A 27 -1.03 7.91 1.58
N ASP A 28 -1.93 8.87 1.73
CA ASP A 28 -2.65 9.17 2.97
C ASP A 28 -3.44 7.96 3.46
N GLY A 29 -4.29 7.40 2.60
CA GLY A 29 -5.16 6.30 2.95
C GLY A 29 -4.41 5.00 3.30
N LEU A 30 -3.29 4.71 2.63
CA LEU A 30 -2.44 3.58 3.02
C LEU A 30 -1.68 3.84 4.32
N VAL A 31 -1.21 5.07 4.56
CA VAL A 31 -0.55 5.41 5.83
C VAL A 31 -1.51 5.24 7.00
N ASP A 32 -2.73 5.75 6.86
CA ASP A 32 -3.77 5.57 7.86
C ASP A 32 -4.08 4.08 8.07
N PHE A 33 -4.29 3.32 6.98
CA PHE A 33 -4.54 1.88 7.04
C PHE A 33 -3.47 1.08 7.80
N TYR A 34 -2.19 1.34 7.53
CA TYR A 34 -1.10 0.59 8.17
C TYR A 34 -0.78 1.06 9.59
N SER A 35 -1.11 2.31 9.94
CA SER A 35 -0.80 2.88 11.26
C SER A 35 -1.99 2.94 12.21
N GLU A 36 -3.19 2.56 11.75
CA GLU A 36 -4.40 2.52 12.56
C GLU A 36 -4.20 1.67 13.82
N GLY A 37 -4.54 2.25 14.98
CA GLY A 37 -4.42 1.59 16.28
C GLY A 37 -3.01 1.52 16.86
N VAL A 38 -1.97 1.98 16.14
CA VAL A 38 -0.59 2.02 16.65
C VAL A 38 -0.27 3.37 17.25
N ASN A 39 0.01 3.40 18.56
CA ASN A 39 0.36 4.63 19.28
C ASN A 39 1.88 4.80 19.45
N GLU A 40 2.60 4.70 18.34
CA GLU A 40 4.06 4.81 18.30
C GLU A 40 4.48 5.74 17.15
N HIS A 41 5.10 6.87 17.49
CA HIS A 41 5.53 7.85 16.49
C HIS A 41 6.57 7.29 15.51
N GLY A 42 7.48 6.43 16.00
CA GLY A 42 8.48 5.75 15.17
C GLY A 42 7.83 4.90 14.08
N PHE A 43 6.86 4.07 14.47
CA PHE A 43 6.10 3.23 13.56
C PHE A 43 5.33 4.06 12.52
N PHE A 44 4.66 5.16 12.93
CA PHE A 44 4.01 6.07 11.98
C PHE A 44 4.97 6.62 10.92
N MET A 45 6.15 7.09 11.35
CA MET A 45 7.17 7.62 10.44
C MET A 45 7.77 6.55 9.53
N ALA A 46 7.93 5.32 10.03
CA ALA A 46 8.35 4.17 9.23
C ALA A 46 7.30 3.87 8.15
N THR A 47 6.02 3.76 8.54
CA THR A 47 4.90 3.55 7.63
C THR A 47 4.82 4.63 6.55
N LEU A 48 4.90 5.91 6.90
CA LEU A 48 4.90 7.01 5.93
C LEU A 48 6.01 6.89 4.89
N ARG A 49 7.23 6.56 5.33
CA ARG A 49 8.38 6.38 4.44
C ARG A 49 8.20 5.17 3.52
N SER A 50 7.78 4.04 4.09
CA SER A 50 7.54 2.78 3.37
C SER A 50 6.46 2.96 2.30
N VAL A 51 5.30 3.51 2.66
CA VAL A 51 4.20 3.75 1.73
C VAL A 51 4.64 4.70 0.61
N ASN A 52 5.30 5.81 0.94
CA ASN A 52 5.74 6.77 -0.09
C ASN A 52 6.77 6.17 -1.05
N LEU A 53 7.70 5.35 -0.56
CA LEU A 53 8.67 4.63 -1.40
C LEU A 53 7.96 3.63 -2.32
N CYS A 54 7.18 2.73 -1.73
CA CYS A 54 6.54 1.63 -2.44
C CYS A 54 5.50 2.10 -3.43
N LEU A 55 4.63 3.03 -3.02
CA LEU A 55 3.60 3.55 -3.91
C LEU A 55 4.21 4.26 -5.12
N ARG A 56 5.29 5.05 -4.95
CA ARG A 56 6.00 5.67 -6.08
C ARG A 56 6.62 4.64 -7.01
N ALA A 57 7.31 3.64 -6.46
CA ALA A 57 7.97 2.60 -7.25
C ALA A 57 6.96 1.81 -8.10
N VAL A 58 5.85 1.37 -7.50
CA VAL A 58 4.83 0.59 -8.19
C VAL A 58 4.01 1.46 -9.16
N THR A 59 3.65 2.69 -8.78
CA THR A 59 2.98 3.64 -9.69
C THR A 59 3.80 3.84 -10.98
N ASN A 60 5.12 3.96 -10.86
CA ASN A 60 6.01 4.08 -12.00
C ASN A 60 6.10 2.78 -12.81
N LYS A 61 6.17 1.62 -12.15
CA LYS A 61 6.20 0.29 -12.79
C LYS A 61 4.97 0.02 -13.66
N TYR A 62 3.79 0.43 -13.19
CA TYR A 62 2.51 0.22 -13.88
C TYR A 62 2.09 1.40 -14.76
N HIS A 63 2.89 2.47 -14.85
CA HIS A 63 2.54 3.67 -15.62
C HIS A 63 1.15 4.24 -15.27
N VAL A 64 0.81 4.25 -13.98
CA VAL A 64 -0.53 4.61 -13.50
C VAL A 64 -0.91 6.01 -13.96
N ASP A 65 -2.05 6.08 -14.64
CA ASP A 65 -2.73 7.32 -14.97
C ASP A 65 -3.89 7.54 -13.99
N ARG A 66 -3.66 8.42 -13.01
CA ARG A 66 -4.65 8.74 -11.96
C ARG A 66 -5.92 9.43 -12.49
N HIS A 67 -5.98 9.77 -13.77
CA HIS A 67 -7.17 10.29 -14.42
C HIS A 67 -8.00 9.22 -15.14
N LYS A 68 -7.53 7.96 -15.14
CA LYS A 68 -8.21 6.83 -15.78
C LYS A 68 -8.60 5.76 -14.78
N LEU A 69 -9.64 5.02 -15.15
CA LEU A 69 -10.01 3.81 -14.42
C LEU A 69 -8.97 2.71 -14.73
N PRO A 70 -8.61 1.88 -13.73
CA PRO A 70 -7.74 0.74 -13.94
C PRO A 70 -8.30 -0.20 -14.99
N GLU A 71 -7.43 -0.75 -15.84
CA GLU A 71 -7.82 -1.88 -16.67
C GLU A 71 -8.10 -3.12 -15.80
N LYS A 72 -8.84 -4.08 -16.35
CA LYS A 72 -9.38 -5.19 -15.56
C LYS A 72 -8.27 -5.99 -14.84
N GLY A 73 -8.21 -5.84 -13.52
CA GLY A 73 -7.25 -6.52 -12.65
C GLY A 73 -5.97 -5.74 -12.38
N GLU A 74 -5.73 -4.62 -13.05
CA GLU A 74 -4.53 -3.80 -12.88
C GLU A 74 -4.46 -3.20 -11.46
N SER A 75 -5.59 -2.72 -10.93
CA SER A 75 -5.65 -2.21 -9.57
C SER A 75 -5.44 -3.29 -8.51
N CYS A 76 -5.81 -4.54 -8.82
CA CYS A 76 -5.56 -5.68 -7.95
C CYS A 76 -4.06 -6.01 -7.91
N ASP A 77 -3.43 -6.16 -9.09
CA ASP A 77 -2.00 -6.46 -9.20
C ASP A 77 -1.16 -5.35 -8.54
N LEU A 78 -1.54 -4.09 -8.77
CA LEU A 78 -0.90 -2.94 -8.13
C LEU A 78 -1.08 -2.95 -6.61
N ALA A 79 -2.27 -3.30 -6.10
CA ALA A 79 -2.50 -3.39 -4.66
C ALA A 79 -1.61 -4.46 -4.00
N PHE A 80 -1.43 -5.61 -4.67
CA PHE A 80 -0.53 -6.66 -4.19
C PHE A 80 0.93 -6.20 -4.17
N ASP A 81 1.43 -5.63 -5.27
CA ASP A 81 2.82 -5.17 -5.35
C ASP A 81 3.13 -4.05 -4.34
N VAL A 82 2.16 -3.17 -4.07
CA VAL A 82 2.28 -2.14 -3.02
C VAL A 82 2.31 -2.80 -1.65
N PHE A 83 1.41 -3.76 -1.38
CA PHE A 83 1.37 -4.51 -0.12
C PHE A 83 2.68 -5.24 0.16
N ASP A 84 3.21 -5.97 -0.84
CA ASP A 84 4.42 -6.77 -0.73
C ASP A 84 5.63 -5.90 -0.37
N CYS A 85 5.80 -4.79 -1.10
CA CYS A 85 6.85 -3.82 -0.82
C CYS A 85 6.72 -3.19 0.58
N ILE A 86 5.51 -2.76 0.98
CA ILE A 86 5.32 -2.16 2.31
C ILE A 86 5.60 -3.18 3.41
N SER A 87 5.16 -4.44 3.22
CA SER A 87 5.37 -5.53 4.16
C SER A 87 6.85 -5.79 4.38
N ASP A 88 7.67 -5.78 3.32
CA ASP A 88 9.12 -5.90 3.44
C ASP A 88 9.73 -4.74 4.24
N GLN A 89 9.35 -3.49 3.94
CA GLN A 89 9.89 -2.32 4.63
C GLN A 89 9.50 -2.27 6.12
N ILE A 90 8.22 -2.52 6.45
CA ILE A 90 7.74 -2.53 7.83
C ILE A 90 8.31 -3.73 8.60
N THR A 91 8.45 -4.90 7.96
CA THR A 91 9.12 -6.04 8.59
C THR A 91 10.56 -5.69 8.95
N GLY A 92 11.29 -5.00 8.06
CA GLY A 92 12.62 -4.49 8.35
C GLY A 92 12.65 -3.60 9.60
N TYR A 93 11.73 -2.63 9.68
CA TYR A 93 11.57 -1.78 10.87
C TYR A 93 11.35 -2.58 12.15
N CYS A 94 10.39 -3.50 12.14
CA CYS A 94 10.07 -4.31 13.32
C CYS A 94 11.25 -5.19 13.74
N MET A 95 11.93 -5.83 12.78
CA MET A 95 13.08 -6.71 13.06
C MET A 95 14.27 -5.94 13.63
N ASP A 96 14.50 -4.70 13.22
CA ASP A 96 15.54 -3.84 13.81
C ASP A 96 15.19 -3.44 15.25
N HIS A 97 13.90 -3.29 15.57
CA HIS A 97 13.42 -3.01 16.93
C HIS A 97 13.38 -4.25 17.85
N TYR A 98 13.36 -5.46 17.30
CA TYR A 98 13.42 -6.72 18.07
C TYR A 98 14.84 -7.23 18.32
N LYS A 99 15.87 -6.53 17.83
CA LYS A 99 17.26 -6.85 18.18
C LYS A 99 17.50 -6.48 19.65
N PRO A 100 17.96 -7.42 20.50
CA PRO A 100 18.22 -7.18 21.91
C PRO A 100 19.35 -6.18 22.15
#